data_AF-A0A383ADS9-F1
#
_entry.id   AF-A0A383ADS9-F1
#
_cell.length_a   1.000
_cell.length_b   1.000
_cell.length_c   1.000
_cell.angle_alpha   90.00
_cell.angle_beta   90.00
_cell.angle_gamma   90.00
#
_symmetry.space_group_name_H-M   'P 1'
#
loop_
_entity.id
_entity.type
_entity.pdbx_description
1 polymer ?
#
loop_
_entity_poly.entity_id
_entity_poly.type
_entity_poly.pdbx_seq_one_letter_code
_entity_poly.pdbx_strand_id
1 'polypeptide(L)' 'VSTIPCPACKEKVSTSAKECPHCGHPLTVGRSGFEGLKDLLGCAVQIMVVGFFILLIIGLIAS' A
#
# COMPACT_ATOMS: atom_id res chain seq x y z
N VAL A 1 4.77 27.09 16.96
CA VAL A 1 4.03 26.08 16.16
C VAL A 1 5.02 25.53 15.13
N SER A 2 5.19 24.21 15.05
CA SER A 2 6.12 23.58 14.11
C SER A 2 5.32 23.08 12.90
N THR A 3 5.64 23.57 11.70
CA THR A 3 4.99 23.18 10.44
C THR A 3 6.03 22.67 9.47
N ILE A 4 5.76 21.54 8.82
CA ILE A 4 6.60 20.94 7.77
C ILE A 4 5.92 21.14 6.41
N PRO A 5 6.67 21.25 5.31
CA PRO A 5 6.08 21.24 3.98
C PRO A 5 5.59 19.82 3.64
N CYS A 6 4.40 19.71 3.06
CA CYS A 6 3.86 18.45 2.55
C CYS A 6 4.70 17.96 1.35
N PRO A 7 5.11 16.68 1.31
CA PRO A 7 5.91 16.15 0.19
C PRO A 7 5.16 16.10 -1.14
N ALA A 8 3.82 16.05 -1.12
CA ALA A 8 2.99 15.95 -2.33
C ALA A 8 2.67 17.32 -2.95
N CYS A 9 2.10 18.23 -2.16
CA CYS A 9 1.65 19.54 -2.65
C CYS A 9 2.55 20.71 -2.26
N LYS A 10 3.59 20.47 -1.44
CA LYS A 10 4.52 21.48 -0.90
C LYS A 10 3.88 22.53 0.02
N GLU A 11 2.62 22.32 0.39
CA GLU A 11 1.91 23.22 1.30
C GLU A 11 2.35 23.03 2.75
N LYS A 12 2.29 24.09 3.55
CA LYS A 12 2.69 24.04 4.97
C LYS A 12 1.64 23.32 5.80
N VAL A 13 2.05 22.25 6.46
CA VAL A 13 1.19 21.38 7.26
C VAL A 13 1.77 21.19 8.67
N SER A 14 0.90 21.01 9.66
CA SER A 14 1.36 20.79 11.04
C SER A 14 2.09 19.46 11.17
N THR A 15 3.17 19.44 11.95
CA THR A 15 3.92 18.20 12.24
C THR A 15 3.11 17.14 13.00
N SER A 16 1.93 17.50 13.51
CA SER A 16 0.99 16.60 14.18
C SER A 16 -0.16 16.16 13.28
N ALA A 17 -0.27 16.71 12.06
CA ALA A 17 -1.33 16.34 11.14
C ALA A 17 -1.05 14.95 10.56
N LYS A 18 -2.03 14.05 10.63
CA LYS A 18 -1.94 12.69 10.07
C LYS A 18 -2.08 12.69 8.54
N GLU A 19 -2.69 13.72 7.99
CA GLU A 19 -2.96 13.91 6.58
C GLU A 19 -2.86 15.39 6.23
N CYS A 20 -2.51 15.67 4.98
CA CYS A 20 -2.46 17.03 4.48
C CYS A 20 -3.90 17.51 4.20
N PRO A 21 -4.40 18.57 4.84
CA PRO A 21 -5.75 19.09 4.58
C PRO A 21 -5.91 19.71 3.19
N HIS A 22 -4.80 19.99 2.48
CA HIS A 22 -4.84 20.63 1.16
C HIS A 22 -4.94 19.65 0.00
N CYS A 23 -4.34 18.46 0.14
CA CYS A 23 -4.31 17.46 -0.93
C CYS A 23 -4.82 16.08 -0.50
N GLY A 24 -5.06 15.84 0.79
CA GLY A 24 -5.44 14.54 1.34
C GLY A 24 -4.29 13.53 1.43
N HIS A 25 -3.04 13.93 1.16
CA HIS A 25 -1.91 13.01 1.22
C HIS A 25 -1.59 12.63 2.68
N PRO A 26 -1.45 11.34 3.02
CA PRO A 26 -1.17 10.90 4.38
C PRO A 26 0.22 11.37 4.82
N LEU A 27 0.27 12.14 5.89
CA LEU A 27 1.47 12.65 6.55
C LEU A 27 1.68 11.82 7.81
N THR A 28 2.00 10.54 7.64
CA THR A 28 2.14 9.63 8.79
C THR A 28 3.38 10.01 9.60
N VAL A 29 3.23 10.92 10.57
CA VAL A 29 4.19 11.16 11.65
C VAL A 29 3.95 10.11 12.73
N GLY A 30 4.29 8.88 12.36
CA GLY A 30 4.13 7.68 13.14
C GLY A 30 4.73 6.58 12.29
N ARG A 31 5.65 5.80 12.84
CA ARG A 31 6.31 4.69 12.13
C ARG A 31 5.26 3.72 11.57
N SER A 32 4.81 3.96 10.36
CA SER A 32 4.26 2.95 9.48
C SER A 32 5.07 3.02 8.20
N GLY A 33 6.35 2.65 8.34
CA GLY A 33 7.04 2.06 7.22
C GLY A 33 6.24 0.85 6.76
N PHE A 34 6.27 0.60 5.45
CA PHE A 34 5.79 -0.62 4.79
C PHE A 34 4.34 -0.57 4.27
N GLU A 35 4.08 0.30 3.31
CA GLU A 35 3.03 0.14 2.29
C GLU A 35 3.64 0.17 0.87
N GLY A 36 4.87 -0.33 0.72
CA GLY A 36 5.53 -0.46 -0.60
C GLY A 36 6.13 -1.84 -0.89
N LEU A 37 6.37 -2.66 0.15
CA LEU A 37 6.92 -4.01 -0.03
C LEU A 37 5.85 -5.11 0.17
N LYS A 38 4.67 -4.75 0.70
CA LYS A 38 3.49 -5.64 0.74
C LYS A 38 2.95 -5.92 -0.65
N ASP A 39 2.94 -4.92 -1.54
CA ASP A 39 2.45 -5.08 -2.92
C ASP A 39 3.29 -6.07 -3.73
N LEU A 40 4.61 -6.12 -3.49
CA LEU A 40 5.48 -7.09 -4.17
C LEU A 40 5.26 -8.52 -3.67
N LEU A 41 5.13 -8.70 -2.35
CA LEU A 41 4.90 -10.02 -1.77
C LEU A 41 3.46 -10.52 -2.01
N GLY A 42 2.48 -9.60 -2.05
CA GLY A 42 1.08 -9.89 -2.35
C GLY A 42 0.88 -10.43 -3.76
N CYS A 43 1.52 -9.81 -4.75
CA CYS A 43 1.46 -10.28 -6.15
C CYS A 43 2.05 -11.70 -6.30
N ALA A 44 3.19 -12.00 -5.67
CA ALA A 44 3.80 -13.33 -5.74
C ALA A 44 2.93 -14.42 -5.09
N VAL A 45 2.34 -14.13 -3.93
CA VAL A 45 1.45 -15.06 -3.23
C VAL A 45 0.14 -15.27 -4.01
N GLN A 46 -0.44 -14.20 -4.58
CA GLN A 46 -1.65 -14.30 -5.41
C GLN A 46 -1.42 -15.18 -6.64
N ILE A 47 -0.33 -14.99 -7.38
CA ILE A 47 -0.02 -15.79 -8.57
C ILE A 47 0.17 -17.27 -8.20
N MET A 48 0.87 -17.56 -7.09
CA MET A 48 1.07 -18.94 -6.63
C MET A 48 -0.25 -19.62 -6.26
N VAL A 49 -1.12 -18.94 -5.50
CA VAL A 49 -2.43 -19.49 -5.08
C VAL A 49 -3.35 -19.68 -6.28
N VAL A 50 -3.46 -18.69 -7.16
CA VAL A 50 -4.32 -18.74 -8.35
C VAL A 50 -3.84 -19.83 -9.31
N GLY A 51 -2.54 -19.92 -9.58
CA GLY A 51 -1.97 -20.94 -10.45
C GLY A 51 -2.23 -22.36 -9.93
N PHE A 52 -2.05 -22.59 -8.63
CA PHE A 52 -2.34 -23.89 -8.02
C PHE A 52 -3.81 -24.27 -8.14
N PHE A 53 -4.72 -23.33 -7.86
CA PHE A 53 -6.17 -23.55 -8.01
C PHE A 53 -6.55 -23.87 -9.46
N ILE A 54 -6.01 -23.13 -10.43
CA ILE A 54 -6.27 -23.36 -11.86
C ILE A 54 -5.81 -24.77 -12.27
N LEU A 55 -4.61 -25.20 -11.85
CA LEU A 55 -4.10 -26.54 -12.16
C LEU A 55 -4.97 -27.65 -11.55
N LEU A 56 -5.43 -27.49 -10.31
CA LEU A 56 -6.35 -28.45 -9.69
C LEU A 56 -7.67 -28.54 -10.45
N ILE A 57 -8.26 -27.41 -10.84
CA ILE A 57 -9.52 -27.38 -11.58
C ILE A 57 -9.37 -28.07 -12.94
N ILE A 58 -8.29 -27.79 -13.68
CA ILE A 58 -8.03 -28.44 -14.97
C ILE A 58 -7.87 -29.95 -14.79
N GLY A 59 -7.13 -30.39 -13.76
CA GLY A 59 -6.97 -31.80 -13.44
C GLY A 59 -8.29 -32.50 -13.09
N LEU A 60 -9.19 -31.82 -12.38
CA LEU A 60 -10.54 -32.32 -12.08
C LEU A 60 -11.44 -32.41 -13.32
N ILE A 61 -11.33 -31.45 -14.25
CA ILE A 61 -12.12 -31.46 -15.49
C ILE A 61 -11.61 -32.50 -16.48
N ALA A 62 -10.30 -32.77 -16.47
CA ALA A 62 -9.66 -33.73 -17.37
C ALA A 62 -9.69 -35.20 -16.87
N SER A 63 -10.15 -35.44 -15.64
CA SER A 63 -10.26 -36.79 -15.04
C SER A 63 -11.67 -37.37 -15.15
#